data_AF-A0A536CYJ4-F1
#
_entry.id   AF-A0A536CYJ4-F1
#
_cell.length_a   1.000
_cell.length_b   1.000
_cell.length_c   1.000
_cell.angle_alpha   90.00
_cell.angle_beta   90.00
_cell.angle_gamma   90.00
#
_symmetry.space_group_name_H-M   'P 1'
#
loop_
_entity.id
_entity.type
_entity.pdbx_description
1 polymer ?
#
loop_
_entity_poly.entity_id
_entity_poly.type
_entity_poly.pdbx_seq_one_letter_code
_entity_poly.pdbx_strand_id
1 'polypeptide(L)'
;MMLIHLVRQRVRMAWNRVSRGPRRALRVVGVLVAVLFTAGFVILAGLNAGGLVDRVTRNDPLAAGQSLPVLLVGVTVLTLITSLSSAFHHLFLAGDLELLLAAPVPARGLFGLKVLEIWRDSLHVLLFQAAALYAFGQALHFPVSYYARALFVGALLTLAASALGASLTLVLARMRFGESILGLSRLLAILLLLPVGVLGVPALGFGRNRVPSLLSPADVNAVTDQLKSIGPPPAWAPTTWAAHLLLGDEAAGLSLALLVVTAATLFVGAQLAFGTIFRASWGRVRFSASSGSARRLKWRLPAIVADKGPVLAIVQKDWRTLIRDPRWRTGAIISLVALGLPAMLLFAGDPLARAGHITRFWFGMLPVPYLAFLIGSQQGAATLAYEGRNLALLRAAPVGLTRILWAKVLGGLALVVLVTWAATLSLGFRHNGEPLETGAALLAATWLAVGATLAAVAGAALTADFEGDNPQRRVGCLGTIVTSVLSIVFFVSNTGLFVWWVVRAVLTVPRPLLGFMPFIDWALPAVALGAVGAIMLAWRIGMQRLATWEAS
;
A
#
# COMPACT_ATOMS: atom_id res chain seq x y z
N MET A 1 -33.94 6.83 -13.15
CA MET A 1 -33.72 8.30 -13.14
C MET A 1 -32.99 8.81 -11.90
N MET A 2 -33.42 8.51 -10.67
CA MET A 2 -32.83 9.12 -9.47
C MET A 2 -31.34 8.82 -9.23
N LEU A 3 -30.87 7.60 -9.52
CA LEU A 3 -29.44 7.23 -9.44
C LEU A 3 -28.55 8.11 -10.34
N ILE A 4 -29.04 8.43 -11.54
CA ILE A 4 -28.32 9.25 -12.52
C ILE A 4 -28.11 10.68 -11.98
N HIS A 5 -29.11 11.26 -11.31
CA HIS A 5 -28.99 12.57 -10.69
C HIS A 5 -27.96 12.59 -9.55
N LEU A 6 -27.94 11.56 -8.71
CA LEU A 6 -26.96 11.43 -7.63
C LEU A 6 -25.53 11.29 -8.18
N VAL A 7 -25.32 10.43 -9.18
CA VAL A 7 -24.01 10.28 -9.84
C VAL A 7 -23.58 11.60 -10.49
N ARG A 8 -24.49 12.28 -11.20
CA ARG A 8 -24.21 13.58 -11.82
C ARG A 8 -23.83 14.64 -10.77
N GLN A 9 -24.50 14.67 -9.62
CA GLN A 9 -24.18 15.57 -8.53
C GLN A 9 -22.78 15.27 -7.96
N ARG A 10 -22.42 13.99 -7.76
CA ARG A 10 -21.07 13.60 -7.33
C ARG A 10 -20.00 14.05 -8.30
N VAL A 11 -20.19 13.83 -9.60
CA VAL A 11 -19.28 14.27 -10.65
C VAL A 11 -19.13 15.78 -10.64
N ARG A 12 -20.24 16.53 -10.53
CA ARG A 12 -20.22 17.99 -10.41
C ARG A 12 -19.49 18.46 -9.15
N MET A 13 -19.68 17.81 -8.01
CA MET A 13 -18.96 18.16 -6.78
C MET A 13 -17.46 17.88 -6.92
N ALA A 14 -17.07 16.74 -7.50
CA ALA A 14 -15.67 16.44 -7.78
C ALA A 14 -15.04 17.48 -8.72
N TRP A 15 -15.74 17.83 -9.80
CA TRP A 15 -15.33 18.86 -10.73
C TRP A 15 -15.22 20.24 -10.07
N ASN A 16 -16.20 20.65 -9.26
CA ASN A 16 -16.20 21.92 -8.56
C ASN A 16 -15.07 21.99 -7.52
N ARG A 17 -14.74 20.87 -6.85
CA ARG A 17 -13.58 20.81 -5.95
C ARG A 17 -12.24 21.03 -6.67
N VAL A 18 -12.12 20.58 -7.91
CA VAL A 18 -10.91 20.76 -8.74
C VAL A 18 -10.88 22.15 -9.38
N SER A 19 -12.00 22.64 -9.89
CA SER A 19 -12.08 23.88 -10.67
C SER A 19 -12.21 25.16 -9.84
N ARG A 20 -12.88 25.12 -8.68
CA ARG A 20 -13.25 26.30 -7.89
C ARG A 20 -12.78 26.26 -6.42
N GLY A 21 -12.00 25.25 -6.04
CA GLY A 21 -11.56 25.09 -4.65
C GLY A 21 -10.34 25.96 -4.28
N PRO A 22 -10.22 26.40 -3.00
CA PRO A 22 -8.98 26.97 -2.51
C PRO A 22 -7.85 25.94 -2.66
N ARG A 23 -6.66 26.40 -3.09
CA ARG A 23 -5.50 25.55 -3.44
C ARG A 23 -5.67 24.71 -4.72
N ARG A 24 -6.38 25.23 -5.73
CA ARG A 24 -6.55 24.60 -7.05
C ARG A 24 -5.24 24.10 -7.67
N ALA A 25 -4.21 24.95 -7.74
CA ALA A 25 -2.92 24.59 -8.34
C ALA A 25 -2.31 23.36 -7.65
N LEU A 26 -2.30 23.35 -6.32
CA LEU A 26 -1.77 22.25 -5.50
C LEU A 26 -2.53 20.93 -5.74
N ARG A 27 -3.86 21.00 -5.89
CA ARG A 27 -4.71 19.84 -6.17
C ARG A 27 -4.50 19.33 -7.59
N VAL A 28 -4.41 20.21 -8.58
CA VAL A 28 -4.16 19.85 -9.98
C VAL A 28 -2.81 19.15 -10.10
N VAL A 29 -1.76 19.70 -9.47
CA VAL A 29 -0.44 19.06 -9.40
C VAL A 29 -0.53 17.69 -8.72
N GLY A 30 -1.22 17.59 -7.58
CA GLY A 30 -1.40 16.31 -6.89
C GLY A 30 -2.12 15.26 -7.74
N VAL A 31 -3.17 15.65 -8.48
CA VAL A 31 -3.88 14.76 -9.40
C VAL A 31 -2.98 14.36 -10.57
N LEU A 32 -2.25 15.30 -11.18
CA LEU A 32 -1.33 15.02 -12.28
C LEU A 32 -0.24 14.03 -11.85
N VAL A 33 0.38 14.25 -10.70
CA VAL A 33 1.40 13.35 -10.14
C VAL A 33 0.81 11.97 -9.86
N ALA A 34 -0.39 11.89 -9.28
CA ALA A 34 -1.06 10.61 -9.03
C ALA A 34 -1.36 9.86 -10.33
N VAL A 35 -1.80 10.57 -11.38
CA VAL A 35 -2.06 9.99 -12.71
C VAL A 35 -0.75 9.49 -13.33
N LEU A 36 0.31 10.30 -13.33
CA LEU A 36 1.62 9.91 -13.86
C LEU A 36 2.21 8.71 -13.12
N PHE A 37 2.13 8.71 -11.80
CA PHE A 37 2.60 7.59 -10.97
C PHE A 37 1.80 6.32 -11.26
N THR A 38 0.47 6.41 -11.32
CA THR A 38 -0.39 5.26 -11.61
C THR A 38 -0.14 4.74 -13.02
N ALA A 39 -0.04 5.63 -14.01
CA ALA A 39 0.27 5.26 -15.39
C ALA A 39 1.64 4.58 -15.49
N GLY A 40 2.69 5.15 -14.87
CA GLY A 40 4.03 4.55 -14.82
C GLY A 40 4.02 3.18 -14.16
N PHE A 41 3.33 3.03 -13.02
CA PHE A 41 3.18 1.75 -12.32
C PHE A 41 2.45 0.71 -13.17
N VAL A 42 1.35 1.09 -13.81
CA VAL A 42 0.53 0.23 -14.68
C VAL A 42 1.32 -0.21 -15.92
N ILE A 43 2.05 0.71 -16.57
CA ILE A 43 2.94 0.40 -17.69
C ILE A 43 4.01 -0.60 -17.25
N LEU A 44 4.68 -0.33 -16.12
CA LEU A 44 5.74 -1.19 -15.62
C LEU A 44 5.21 -2.59 -15.25
N ALA A 45 4.07 -2.66 -14.55
CA ALA A 45 3.42 -3.92 -14.21
C ALA A 45 3.04 -4.72 -15.48
N GLY A 46 2.51 -4.04 -16.50
CA GLY A 46 2.21 -4.63 -17.80
C GLY A 46 3.45 -5.20 -18.48
N LEU A 47 4.52 -4.40 -18.61
CA LEU A 47 5.78 -4.85 -19.22
C LEU A 47 6.35 -6.10 -18.52
N ASN A 48 6.27 -6.15 -17.19
CA ASN A 48 6.69 -7.31 -16.41
C ASN A 48 5.83 -8.54 -16.65
N ALA A 49 4.50 -8.38 -16.58
CA ALA A 49 3.57 -9.47 -16.84
C ALA A 49 3.77 -10.04 -18.25
N GLY A 50 3.97 -9.18 -19.26
CA GLY A 50 4.26 -9.59 -20.63
C GLY A 50 5.58 -10.33 -20.76
N GLY A 51 6.63 -9.84 -20.09
CA GLY A 51 7.93 -10.51 -20.07
C GLY A 51 7.88 -11.89 -19.40
N LEU A 52 7.09 -12.07 -18.34
CA LEU A 52 6.89 -13.37 -17.70
C LEU A 52 6.09 -14.33 -18.60
N VAL A 53 5.00 -13.85 -19.19
CA VAL A 53 4.15 -14.65 -20.08
C VAL A 53 4.91 -15.07 -21.33
N ASP A 54 5.68 -14.19 -21.96
CA ASP A 54 6.54 -14.52 -23.12
C ASP A 54 7.53 -15.65 -22.75
N ARG A 55 8.17 -15.57 -21.58
CA ARG A 55 9.08 -16.64 -21.10
C ARG A 55 8.38 -17.97 -20.88
N VAL A 56 7.21 -17.96 -20.22
CA VAL A 56 6.41 -19.18 -20.00
C VAL A 56 5.94 -19.75 -21.33
N THR A 57 5.49 -18.90 -22.26
CA THR A 57 5.02 -19.31 -23.59
C THR A 57 6.12 -19.97 -24.41
N ARG A 58 7.37 -19.49 -24.31
CA ARG A 58 8.53 -20.12 -24.97
C ARG A 58 8.84 -21.51 -24.42
N ASN A 59 8.58 -21.75 -23.14
CA ASN A 59 8.81 -23.06 -22.51
C ASN A 59 7.63 -24.02 -22.76
N ASP A 60 6.39 -23.55 -22.57
CA ASP A 60 5.17 -24.32 -22.72
C ASP A 60 3.98 -23.40 -23.08
N PRO A 61 3.57 -23.34 -24.36
CA PRO A 61 2.44 -22.52 -24.81
C PRO A 61 1.11 -22.87 -24.16
N LEU A 62 0.89 -24.15 -23.81
CA LEU A 62 -0.36 -24.61 -23.18
C LEU A 62 -0.42 -24.14 -21.73
N ALA A 63 0.70 -24.19 -21.02
CA ALA A 63 0.79 -23.67 -19.65
C ALA A 63 0.52 -22.15 -19.59
N ALA A 64 0.95 -21.40 -20.61
CA ALA A 64 0.66 -19.97 -20.71
C ALA A 64 -0.85 -19.70 -20.81
N GLY A 65 -1.58 -20.44 -21.66
CA GLY A 65 -3.05 -20.35 -21.75
C GLY A 65 -3.75 -20.71 -20.45
N GLN A 66 -3.28 -21.75 -19.75
CA GLN A 66 -3.82 -22.20 -18.46
C GLN A 66 -3.54 -21.23 -17.31
N SER A 67 -2.56 -20.32 -17.45
CA SER A 67 -2.26 -19.30 -16.44
C SER A 67 -3.27 -18.15 -16.41
N LEU A 68 -4.01 -17.93 -17.51
CA LEU A 68 -4.96 -16.80 -17.63
C LEU A 68 -6.06 -16.82 -16.56
N PRO A 69 -6.79 -17.94 -16.32
CA PRO A 69 -7.72 -18.01 -15.21
C PRO A 69 -7.08 -17.73 -13.84
N VAL A 70 -5.85 -18.20 -13.59
CA VAL A 70 -5.14 -17.99 -12.33
C VAL A 70 -4.85 -16.50 -12.11
N LEU A 71 -4.42 -15.80 -13.16
CA LEU A 71 -4.25 -14.35 -13.17
C LEU A 71 -5.58 -13.65 -12.85
N LEU A 72 -6.68 -14.06 -13.49
CA LEU A 72 -8.01 -13.52 -13.26
C LEU A 72 -8.51 -13.78 -11.83
N VAL A 73 -8.21 -14.95 -11.24
CA VAL A 73 -8.48 -15.25 -9.83
C VAL A 73 -7.71 -14.28 -8.94
N GLY A 74 -6.40 -14.13 -9.15
CA GLY A 74 -5.57 -13.23 -8.35
C GLY A 74 -6.11 -11.80 -8.34
N VAL A 75 -6.49 -11.28 -9.51
CA VAL A 75 -7.09 -9.94 -9.64
C VAL A 75 -8.48 -9.87 -9.02
N THR A 76 -9.32 -10.89 -9.19
CA THR A 76 -10.69 -10.91 -8.64
C THR A 76 -10.64 -10.94 -7.11
N VAL A 77 -9.76 -11.76 -6.54
CA VAL A 77 -9.53 -11.83 -5.09
C VAL A 77 -8.97 -10.49 -4.59
N LEU A 78 -7.97 -9.92 -5.26
CA LEU A 78 -7.44 -8.60 -4.93
C LEU A 78 -8.54 -7.52 -4.95
N THR A 79 -9.43 -7.54 -5.95
CA THR A 79 -10.55 -6.60 -6.05
C THR A 79 -11.55 -6.83 -4.92
N LEU A 80 -11.92 -8.08 -4.63
CA LEU A 80 -12.83 -8.43 -3.55
C LEU A 80 -12.32 -7.87 -2.22
N ILE A 81 -11.03 -8.04 -1.98
CA ILE A 81 -10.40 -7.61 -0.74
C ILE A 81 -10.33 -6.08 -0.65
N THR A 82 -9.83 -5.40 -1.67
CA THR A 82 -9.76 -3.93 -1.69
C THR A 82 -11.16 -3.32 -1.55
N SER A 83 -12.16 -3.93 -2.19
CA SER A 83 -13.56 -3.52 -2.10
C SER A 83 -14.15 -3.70 -0.71
N LEU A 84 -13.67 -4.67 0.10
CA LEU A 84 -14.10 -4.86 1.50
C LEU A 84 -13.74 -3.63 2.37
N SER A 85 -12.51 -3.11 2.19
CA SER A 85 -12.05 -1.91 2.89
C SER A 85 -12.84 -0.66 2.46
N SER A 86 -13.01 -0.52 1.14
CA SER A 86 -13.75 0.59 0.53
C SER A 86 -15.23 0.57 0.92
N ALA A 87 -15.85 -0.61 0.90
CA ALA A 87 -17.23 -0.83 1.29
C ALA A 87 -17.47 -0.45 2.74
N PHE A 88 -16.57 -0.82 3.66
CA PHE A 88 -16.73 -0.42 5.06
C PHE A 88 -16.72 1.10 5.22
N HIS A 89 -15.83 1.78 4.49
CA HIS A 89 -15.77 3.23 4.53
C HIS A 89 -17.02 3.89 3.95
N HIS A 90 -17.46 3.48 2.74
CA HIS A 90 -18.61 4.09 2.05
C HIS A 90 -19.96 3.76 2.68
N LEU A 91 -20.10 2.56 3.25
CA LEU A 91 -21.36 2.10 3.86
C LEU A 91 -21.47 2.46 5.35
N PHE A 92 -20.37 2.59 6.10
CA PHE A 92 -20.43 2.82 7.55
C PHE A 92 -19.81 4.14 8.01
N LEU A 93 -18.80 4.67 7.32
CA LEU A 93 -18.01 5.82 7.80
C LEU A 93 -18.14 7.06 6.93
N ALA A 94 -18.88 7.02 5.83
CA ALA A 94 -19.06 8.18 4.97
C ALA A 94 -19.84 9.27 5.71
N GLY A 95 -19.28 10.49 5.76
CA GLY A 95 -19.90 11.64 6.43
C GLY A 95 -21.20 12.11 5.75
N ASP A 96 -21.37 11.82 4.45
CA ASP A 96 -22.60 12.14 3.72
C ASP A 96 -23.74 11.15 3.94
N LEU A 97 -23.49 10.03 4.61
CA LEU A 97 -24.48 8.97 4.69
C LEU A 97 -25.68 9.37 5.58
N GLU A 98 -25.45 10.12 6.65
CA GLU A 98 -26.52 10.63 7.52
C GLU A 98 -27.45 11.57 6.74
N LEU A 99 -26.87 12.47 5.95
CA LEU A 99 -27.63 13.36 5.06
C LEU A 99 -28.39 12.59 3.99
N LEU A 100 -27.77 11.57 3.39
CA LEU A 100 -28.39 10.72 2.36
C LEU A 100 -29.50 9.82 2.91
N LEU A 101 -29.41 9.41 4.18
CA LEU A 101 -30.46 8.65 4.87
C LEU A 101 -31.63 9.53 5.30
N ALA A 102 -31.38 10.83 5.57
CA ALA A 102 -32.43 11.81 5.84
C ALA A 102 -33.12 12.32 4.57
N ALA A 103 -32.46 12.23 3.41
CA ALA A 103 -33.04 12.62 2.13
C ALA A 103 -34.16 11.65 1.69
N PRO A 104 -35.19 12.13 0.94
CA PRO A 104 -36.28 11.30 0.42
C PRO A 104 -35.82 10.44 -0.77
N VAL A 105 -34.85 9.57 -0.53
CA VAL A 105 -34.16 8.75 -1.52
C VAL A 105 -34.44 7.27 -1.19
N PRO A 106 -35.10 6.48 -2.07
CA PRO A 106 -35.25 5.04 -1.86
C PRO A 106 -33.91 4.36 -1.60
N ALA A 107 -33.91 3.44 -0.62
CA ALA A 107 -32.73 2.66 -0.21
C ALA A 107 -32.02 1.94 -1.39
N ARG A 108 -32.78 1.57 -2.43
CA ARG A 108 -32.25 0.99 -3.67
C ARG A 108 -31.35 1.96 -4.44
N GLY A 109 -31.77 3.21 -4.58
CA GLY A 109 -30.96 4.25 -5.24
C GLY A 109 -29.71 4.60 -4.42
N LEU A 110 -29.85 4.65 -3.10
CA LEU A 110 -28.73 4.89 -2.19
C LEU A 110 -27.68 3.78 -2.28
N PHE A 111 -28.09 2.51 -2.23
CA PHE A 111 -27.16 1.39 -2.31
C PHE A 111 -26.46 1.31 -3.66
N GLY A 112 -27.21 1.45 -4.76
CA GLY A 112 -26.62 1.48 -6.10
C GLY A 112 -25.54 2.56 -6.22
N LEU A 113 -25.77 3.75 -5.65
CA LEU A 113 -24.75 4.81 -5.59
C LEU A 113 -23.52 4.37 -4.79
N LYS A 114 -23.71 3.77 -3.61
CA LYS A 114 -22.60 3.33 -2.76
C LYS A 114 -21.79 2.19 -3.40
N VAL A 115 -22.43 1.22 -4.07
CA VAL A 115 -21.71 0.17 -4.81
C VAL A 115 -20.92 0.75 -5.98
N LEU A 116 -21.46 1.73 -6.70
CA LEU A 116 -20.71 2.43 -7.75
C LEU A 116 -19.54 3.25 -7.19
N GLU A 117 -19.68 3.85 -6.01
CA GLU A 117 -18.56 4.51 -5.30
C GLU A 117 -17.47 3.50 -4.91
N ILE A 118 -17.85 2.31 -4.45
CA ILE A 118 -16.92 1.21 -4.13
C ILE A 118 -16.22 0.70 -5.39
N TRP A 119 -16.97 0.44 -6.46
CA TRP A 119 -16.42 -0.02 -7.74
C TRP A 119 -15.49 1.03 -8.38
N ARG A 120 -15.86 2.31 -8.32
CA ARG A 120 -14.98 3.42 -8.72
C ARG A 120 -13.67 3.40 -7.96
N ASP A 121 -13.73 3.18 -6.65
CA ASP A 121 -12.53 3.10 -5.83
C ASP A 121 -11.66 1.90 -6.21
N SER A 122 -12.21 0.84 -6.82
CA SER A 122 -11.48 -0.33 -7.36
C SER A 122 -10.95 -0.16 -8.80
N LEU A 123 -11.14 1.00 -9.46
CA LEU A 123 -10.65 1.23 -10.83
C LEU A 123 -9.14 1.11 -10.97
N HIS A 124 -8.36 1.36 -9.92
CA HIS A 124 -6.91 1.15 -9.93
C HIS A 124 -6.54 -0.34 -10.12
N VAL A 125 -7.33 -1.26 -9.56
CA VAL A 125 -7.17 -2.70 -9.77
C VAL A 125 -7.57 -3.08 -11.20
N LEU A 126 -8.62 -2.46 -11.75
CA LEU A 126 -9.01 -2.64 -13.15
C LEU A 126 -7.90 -2.17 -14.11
N LEU A 127 -7.28 -1.02 -13.85
CA LEU A 127 -6.16 -0.52 -14.66
C LEU A 127 -4.96 -1.47 -14.60
N PHE A 128 -4.64 -1.98 -13.41
CA PHE A 128 -3.60 -2.98 -13.22
C PHE A 128 -3.91 -4.29 -13.97
N GLN A 129 -5.15 -4.78 -13.88
CA GLN A 129 -5.63 -5.92 -14.64
C GLN A 129 -5.53 -5.68 -16.15
N ALA A 130 -5.95 -4.51 -16.61
CA ALA A 130 -5.91 -4.15 -18.03
C ALA A 130 -4.48 -4.16 -18.57
N ALA A 131 -3.50 -3.68 -17.80
CA ALA A 131 -2.09 -3.79 -18.18
C ALA A 131 -1.60 -5.23 -18.23
N ALA A 132 -1.96 -6.06 -17.24
CA ALA A 132 -1.59 -7.47 -17.24
C ALA A 132 -2.21 -8.22 -18.42
N LEU A 133 -3.50 -7.98 -18.72
CA LEU A 133 -4.19 -8.58 -19.86
C LEU A 133 -3.69 -8.04 -21.20
N TYR A 134 -3.34 -6.76 -21.29
CA TYR A 134 -2.73 -6.18 -22.47
C TYR A 134 -1.41 -6.87 -22.78
N ALA A 135 -0.58 -7.07 -21.76
CA ALA A 135 0.70 -7.74 -21.90
C ALA A 135 0.56 -9.23 -22.26
N PHE A 136 -0.44 -9.91 -21.70
CA PHE A 136 -0.82 -11.27 -22.08
C PHE A 136 -1.23 -11.36 -23.55
N GLY A 137 -2.08 -10.42 -24.01
CA GLY A 137 -2.52 -10.36 -25.41
C GLY A 137 -1.39 -10.04 -26.39
N GLN A 138 -0.45 -9.18 -26.00
CA GLN A 138 0.76 -8.91 -26.78
C GLN A 138 1.67 -10.14 -26.88
N ALA A 139 1.89 -10.85 -25.77
CA ALA A 139 2.76 -12.03 -25.73
C ALA A 139 2.22 -13.20 -26.57
N LEU A 140 0.90 -13.37 -26.62
CA LEU A 140 0.24 -14.43 -27.41
C LEU A 140 -0.26 -13.96 -28.78
N HIS A 141 0.07 -12.73 -29.20
CA HIS A 141 -0.33 -12.15 -30.48
C HIS A 141 -1.84 -12.17 -30.77
N PHE A 142 -2.67 -11.87 -29.76
CA PHE A 142 -4.12 -11.84 -29.93
C PHE A 142 -4.62 -10.65 -30.76
N PRO A 143 -5.75 -10.79 -31.47
CA PRO A 143 -6.33 -9.74 -32.31
C PRO A 143 -6.87 -8.56 -31.48
N VAL A 144 -7.10 -7.41 -32.13
CA VAL A 144 -7.58 -6.18 -31.44
C VAL A 144 -8.89 -6.39 -30.65
N SER A 145 -9.76 -7.30 -31.11
CA SER A 145 -11.00 -7.66 -30.43
C SER A 145 -10.80 -8.26 -29.04
N TYR A 146 -9.64 -8.86 -28.76
CA TYR A 146 -9.27 -9.37 -27.45
C TYR A 146 -9.19 -8.24 -26.41
N TYR A 147 -8.62 -7.07 -26.74
CA TYR A 147 -8.44 -5.99 -25.78
C TYR A 147 -9.78 -5.36 -25.36
N ALA A 148 -10.74 -5.27 -26.28
CA ALA A 148 -12.11 -4.84 -25.96
C ALA A 148 -12.80 -5.84 -25.02
N ARG A 149 -12.68 -7.15 -25.30
CA ARG A 149 -13.18 -8.22 -24.42
C ARG A 149 -12.49 -8.22 -23.05
N ALA A 150 -11.18 -8.02 -23.00
CA ALA A 150 -10.39 -7.91 -21.77
C ALA A 150 -10.87 -6.79 -20.85
N LEU A 151 -11.09 -5.59 -21.40
CA LEU A 151 -11.61 -4.46 -20.64
C LEU A 151 -13.03 -4.73 -20.12
N PHE A 152 -13.89 -5.31 -20.96
CA PHE A 152 -15.27 -5.65 -20.59
C PHE A 152 -15.32 -6.72 -19.49
N VAL A 153 -14.57 -7.81 -19.64
CA VAL A 153 -14.44 -8.89 -18.64
C VAL A 153 -13.87 -8.36 -17.33
N GLY A 154 -12.83 -7.53 -17.39
CA GLY A 154 -12.26 -6.90 -16.20
C GLY A 154 -13.28 -6.01 -15.49
N ALA A 155 -14.02 -5.18 -16.22
CA ALA A 155 -15.07 -4.33 -15.64
C ALA A 155 -16.16 -5.17 -14.96
N LEU A 156 -16.57 -6.28 -15.57
CA LEU A 156 -17.61 -7.16 -15.04
C LEU A 156 -17.15 -7.91 -13.78
N LEU A 157 -15.94 -8.49 -13.80
CA LEU A 157 -15.34 -9.17 -12.65
C LEU A 157 -15.11 -8.22 -11.48
N THR A 158 -14.61 -7.02 -11.75
CA THR A 158 -14.37 -6.02 -10.69
C THR A 158 -15.68 -5.50 -10.08
N LEU A 159 -16.73 -5.33 -10.89
CA LEU A 159 -18.06 -4.97 -10.40
C LEU A 159 -18.67 -6.08 -9.54
N ALA A 160 -18.60 -7.33 -10.00
CA ALA A 160 -19.06 -8.50 -9.26
C ALA A 160 -18.33 -8.65 -7.92
N ALA A 161 -17.00 -8.54 -7.93
CA ALA A 161 -16.17 -8.57 -6.72
C ALA A 161 -16.51 -7.42 -5.76
N SER A 162 -16.77 -6.22 -6.28
CA SER A 162 -17.16 -5.05 -5.47
C SER A 162 -18.54 -5.22 -4.82
N ALA A 163 -19.51 -5.77 -5.54
CA ALA A 163 -20.83 -6.08 -4.99
C ALA A 163 -20.77 -7.18 -3.93
N LEU A 164 -19.97 -8.21 -4.16
CA LEU A 164 -19.71 -9.27 -3.19
C LEU A 164 -19.00 -8.71 -1.94
N GLY A 165 -17.98 -7.86 -2.10
CA GLY A 165 -17.29 -7.19 -0.99
C GLY A 165 -18.20 -6.27 -0.20
N ALA A 166 -19.12 -5.55 -0.85
CA ALA A 166 -20.15 -4.77 -0.17
C ALA A 166 -21.06 -5.66 0.69
N SER A 167 -21.53 -6.78 0.13
CA SER A 167 -22.38 -7.76 0.82
C SER A 167 -21.67 -8.38 2.02
N LEU A 168 -20.43 -8.81 1.82
CA LEU A 168 -19.62 -9.43 2.87
C LEU A 168 -19.34 -8.44 3.99
N THR A 169 -19.06 -7.18 3.67
CA THR A 169 -18.91 -6.12 4.66
C THR A 169 -20.18 -5.93 5.51
N LEU A 170 -21.37 -5.97 4.92
CA LEU A 170 -22.63 -5.87 5.67
C LEU A 170 -22.80 -7.02 6.67
N VAL A 171 -22.46 -8.24 6.25
CA VAL A 171 -22.51 -9.44 7.09
C VAL A 171 -21.45 -9.38 8.20
N LEU A 172 -20.22 -9.02 7.88
CA LEU A 172 -19.13 -8.96 8.86
C LEU A 172 -19.31 -7.80 9.85
N ALA A 173 -19.89 -6.68 9.43
CA ALA A 173 -20.30 -5.59 10.32
C ALA A 173 -21.34 -6.07 11.35
N ARG A 174 -22.22 -7.00 10.96
CA ARG A 174 -23.17 -7.65 11.88
C ARG A 174 -22.46 -8.48 12.96
N MET A 175 -21.33 -9.12 12.61
CA MET A 175 -20.57 -10.02 13.47
C MET A 175 -19.53 -9.33 14.39
N ARG A 176 -19.56 -7.99 14.53
CA ARG A 176 -18.58 -7.18 15.29
C ARG A 176 -17.13 -7.23 14.78
N PHE A 177 -16.86 -7.77 13.60
CA PHE A 177 -15.52 -7.76 12.99
C PHE A 177 -15.20 -6.46 12.24
N GLY A 178 -16.14 -5.52 12.15
CA GLY A 178 -16.08 -4.28 11.36
C GLY A 178 -14.71 -3.59 11.30
N GLU A 179 -14.07 -3.43 12.45
CA GLU A 179 -12.80 -2.70 12.56
C GLU A 179 -11.56 -3.53 12.16
N SER A 180 -11.62 -4.86 12.31
CA SER A 180 -10.55 -5.79 11.92
C SER A 180 -10.50 -5.99 10.39
N ILE A 181 -11.66 -5.90 9.74
CA ILE A 181 -11.82 -6.11 8.29
C ILE A 181 -11.01 -5.10 7.47
N LEU A 182 -11.02 -3.82 7.87
CA LEU A 182 -10.23 -2.77 7.21
C LEU A 182 -8.75 -3.13 7.18
N GLY A 183 -8.28 -3.75 8.26
CA GLY A 183 -6.92 -4.20 8.42
C GLY A 183 -6.57 -5.45 7.63
N LEU A 184 -7.37 -6.50 7.83
CA LEU A 184 -7.19 -7.79 7.17
C LEU A 184 -7.31 -7.68 5.66
N SER A 185 -8.25 -6.85 5.19
CA SER A 185 -8.40 -6.63 3.75
C SER A 185 -7.18 -5.96 3.16
N ARG A 186 -6.72 -4.84 3.70
CA ARG A 186 -5.51 -4.20 3.18
C ARG A 186 -4.28 -5.10 3.26
N LEU A 187 -4.15 -5.89 4.33
CA LEU A 187 -3.08 -6.87 4.48
C LEU A 187 -3.12 -7.90 3.35
N LEU A 188 -4.30 -8.50 3.11
CA LEU A 188 -4.47 -9.53 2.09
C LEU A 188 -4.34 -8.96 0.67
N ALA A 189 -4.80 -7.72 0.42
CA ALA A 189 -4.65 -7.05 -0.86
C ALA A 189 -3.18 -6.80 -1.18
N ILE A 190 -2.42 -6.33 -0.20
CA ILE A 190 -1.01 -6.09 -0.40
C ILE A 190 -0.23 -7.40 -0.45
N LEU A 191 -0.59 -8.44 0.32
CA LEU A 191 -0.02 -9.80 0.20
C LEU A 191 -0.21 -10.39 -1.22
N LEU A 192 -1.29 -10.05 -1.90
CA LEU A 192 -1.56 -10.49 -3.28
C LEU A 192 -0.89 -9.61 -4.35
N LEU A 193 -0.69 -8.32 -4.08
CA LEU A 193 0.08 -7.41 -4.95
C LEU A 193 1.59 -7.62 -4.80
N LEU A 194 2.00 -8.13 -3.65
CA LEU A 194 3.37 -8.41 -3.25
C LEU A 194 4.17 -9.15 -4.32
N PRO A 195 3.71 -10.31 -4.81
CA PRO A 195 4.49 -11.11 -5.75
C PRO A 195 4.63 -10.36 -7.08
N VAL A 196 3.62 -9.59 -7.50
CA VAL A 196 3.68 -8.84 -8.75
C VAL A 196 4.63 -7.64 -8.66
N GLY A 197 4.70 -6.96 -7.51
CA GLY A 197 5.67 -5.87 -7.29
C GLY A 197 7.11 -6.39 -7.17
N VAL A 198 7.31 -7.49 -6.46
CA VAL A 198 8.59 -8.19 -6.27
C VAL A 198 9.13 -8.73 -7.60
N LEU A 199 8.30 -9.45 -8.34
CA LEU A 199 8.64 -9.98 -9.65
C LEU A 199 8.68 -8.88 -10.74
N GLY A 200 8.32 -7.64 -10.39
CA GLY A 200 8.27 -6.48 -11.29
C GLY A 200 9.53 -5.60 -11.31
N VAL A 201 10.39 -5.70 -10.30
CA VAL A 201 11.69 -5.01 -10.27
C VAL A 201 12.65 -5.46 -11.39
N PRO A 202 12.67 -6.72 -11.85
CA PRO A 202 13.56 -7.18 -12.92
C PRO A 202 13.41 -6.47 -14.28
N ALA A 203 12.22 -5.97 -14.67
CA ALA A 203 12.08 -5.32 -15.99
C ALA A 203 12.64 -3.89 -16.05
N LEU A 204 12.95 -3.25 -14.92
CA LEU A 204 13.71 -2.00 -14.88
C LEU A 204 15.21 -2.22 -15.17
N GLY A 205 15.65 -3.47 -15.33
CA GLY A 205 16.91 -3.80 -15.98
C GLY A 205 16.88 -3.38 -17.44
N PHE A 206 17.09 -2.08 -17.70
CA PHE A 206 17.32 -1.52 -19.03
C PHE A 206 18.44 -2.29 -19.73
N GLY A 207 18.06 -3.29 -20.52
CA GLY A 207 18.98 -4.11 -21.29
C GLY A 207 18.45 -5.52 -21.46
N ARG A 208 17.99 -5.82 -22.68
CA ARG A 208 17.44 -7.10 -23.14
C ARG A 208 18.38 -8.32 -22.98
N ASN A 209 19.52 -8.20 -22.29
CA ASN A 209 20.52 -9.26 -22.10
C ASN A 209 21.58 -9.03 -20.98
N ARG A 210 21.46 -8.05 -20.07
CA ARG A 210 22.60 -7.68 -19.19
C ARG A 210 22.38 -7.67 -17.68
N VAL A 211 21.16 -7.82 -17.19
CA VAL A 211 20.93 -8.14 -15.78
C VAL A 211 20.60 -9.64 -15.74
N PRO A 212 21.36 -10.49 -15.02
CA PRO A 212 20.95 -11.86 -14.77
C PRO A 212 19.53 -11.79 -14.23
N SER A 213 18.55 -12.36 -14.94
CA SER A 213 17.19 -12.32 -14.42
C SER A 213 17.21 -12.99 -13.06
N LEU A 214 16.68 -12.30 -12.05
CA LEU A 214 16.51 -12.84 -10.70
C LEU A 214 15.67 -14.14 -10.69
N LEU A 215 14.97 -14.41 -11.80
CA LEU A 215 14.36 -15.71 -12.09
C LEU A 215 15.31 -16.51 -12.97
N SER A 216 15.91 -17.54 -12.40
CA SER A 216 16.63 -18.57 -13.14
C SER A 216 15.67 -19.37 -14.03
N PRO A 217 16.15 -20.04 -15.10
CA PRO A 217 15.33 -20.98 -15.85
C PRO A 217 14.68 -22.05 -14.96
N ALA A 218 15.34 -22.43 -13.86
CA ALA A 218 14.79 -23.34 -12.85
C ALA A 218 13.58 -22.74 -12.11
N ASP A 219 13.59 -21.44 -11.80
CA ASP A 219 12.45 -20.75 -11.17
C ASP A 219 11.24 -20.66 -12.12
N VAL A 220 11.48 -20.43 -13.42
CA VAL A 220 10.42 -20.43 -14.43
C VAL A 220 9.82 -21.83 -14.60
N ASN A 221 10.66 -22.86 -14.61
CA ASN A 221 10.20 -24.25 -14.66
C ASN A 221 9.44 -24.62 -13.38
N ALA A 222 9.92 -24.23 -12.20
CA ALA A 222 9.21 -24.46 -10.94
C ALA A 222 7.84 -23.77 -10.91
N VAL A 223 7.71 -22.54 -11.44
CA VAL A 223 6.41 -21.85 -11.58
C VAL A 223 5.51 -22.61 -12.58
N THR A 224 6.08 -23.10 -13.68
CA THR A 224 5.34 -23.86 -14.69
C THR A 224 4.84 -25.20 -14.12
N ASP A 225 5.69 -25.90 -13.37
CA ASP A 225 5.35 -27.16 -12.69
C ASP A 225 4.33 -26.92 -11.57
N GLN A 226 4.45 -25.80 -10.85
CA GLN A 226 3.47 -25.40 -9.84
C GLN A 226 2.11 -25.09 -10.49
N LEU A 227 2.08 -24.35 -11.60
CA LEU A 227 0.85 -24.11 -12.37
C LEU A 227 0.22 -25.42 -12.85
N LYS A 228 1.02 -26.37 -13.32
CA LYS A 228 0.54 -27.71 -13.71
C LYS A 228 -0.02 -28.50 -12.53
N SER A 229 0.61 -28.41 -11.35
CA SER A 229 0.16 -29.11 -10.13
C SER A 229 -1.11 -28.54 -9.50
N ILE A 230 -1.40 -27.25 -9.69
CA ILE A 230 -2.66 -26.62 -9.25
C ILE A 230 -3.86 -27.20 -10.04
N GLY A 231 -3.60 -27.76 -11.23
CA GLY A 231 -4.62 -28.29 -12.12
C GLY A 231 -5.47 -27.20 -12.77
N PRO A 232 -6.36 -27.56 -13.70
CA PRO A 232 -7.27 -26.60 -14.30
C PRO A 232 -8.19 -26.03 -13.23
N PRO A 233 -8.45 -24.70 -13.24
CA PRO A 233 -9.40 -24.08 -12.33
C PRO A 233 -10.79 -24.71 -12.51
N PRO A 234 -11.65 -24.68 -11.48
CA PRO A 234 -12.97 -25.29 -11.57
C PRO A 234 -13.78 -24.71 -12.74
N ALA A 235 -14.45 -25.58 -13.51
CA ALA A 235 -15.26 -25.18 -14.67
C ALA A 235 -16.44 -24.26 -14.31
N TRP A 236 -16.89 -24.28 -13.05
CA TRP A 236 -17.96 -23.43 -12.53
C TRP A 236 -17.46 -22.05 -12.06
N ALA A 237 -16.15 -21.78 -12.07
CA ALA A 237 -15.62 -20.53 -11.56
C ALA A 237 -15.83 -19.38 -12.59
N PRO A 238 -16.28 -18.19 -12.15
CA PRO A 238 -16.44 -17.03 -13.04
C PRO A 238 -15.15 -16.64 -13.78
N THR A 239 -13.99 -16.88 -13.17
CA THR A 239 -12.68 -16.61 -13.77
C THR A 239 -12.34 -17.57 -14.92
N THR A 240 -12.87 -18.79 -14.89
CA THR A 240 -12.74 -19.77 -15.99
C THR A 240 -13.64 -19.36 -17.16
N TRP A 241 -14.88 -18.96 -16.90
CA TRP A 241 -15.77 -18.40 -17.94
C TRP A 241 -15.18 -17.14 -18.58
N ALA A 242 -14.56 -16.28 -17.77
CA ALA A 242 -13.83 -15.13 -18.25
C ALA A 242 -12.66 -15.53 -19.16
N ALA A 243 -11.90 -16.57 -18.82
CA ALA A 243 -10.84 -17.07 -19.68
C ALA A 243 -11.38 -17.59 -21.03
N HIS A 244 -12.45 -18.40 -21.05
CA HIS A 244 -13.06 -18.88 -22.30
C HIS A 244 -13.52 -17.74 -23.22
N LEU A 245 -14.10 -16.67 -22.64
CA LEU A 245 -14.51 -15.49 -23.40
C LEU A 245 -13.32 -14.73 -24.00
N LEU A 246 -12.20 -14.66 -23.27
CA LEU A 246 -10.97 -14.00 -23.73
C LEU A 246 -10.24 -14.81 -24.79
N LEU A 247 -10.12 -16.14 -24.59
CA LEU A 247 -9.52 -17.05 -25.55
C LEU A 247 -10.38 -17.18 -26.82
N GLY A 248 -11.69 -17.00 -26.71
CA GLY A 248 -12.61 -17.07 -27.84
C GLY A 248 -13.00 -18.49 -28.22
N ASP A 249 -13.03 -19.40 -27.24
CA ASP A 249 -13.39 -20.80 -27.42
C ASP A 249 -14.90 -20.96 -27.74
N GLU A 250 -15.32 -22.17 -28.14
CA GLU A 250 -16.74 -22.49 -28.42
C GLU A 250 -17.67 -22.18 -27.23
N ALA A 251 -17.15 -22.26 -26.01
CA ALA A 251 -17.88 -21.94 -24.78
C ALA A 251 -18.02 -20.43 -24.49
N ALA A 252 -17.48 -19.54 -25.32
CA ALA A 252 -17.42 -18.09 -25.05
C ALA A 252 -18.81 -17.45 -24.90
N GLY A 253 -19.79 -17.85 -25.72
CA GLY A 253 -21.15 -17.31 -25.66
C GLY A 253 -21.87 -17.66 -24.35
N LEU A 254 -21.82 -18.94 -23.96
CA LEU A 254 -22.37 -19.42 -22.69
C LEU A 254 -21.62 -18.81 -21.49
N SER A 255 -20.30 -18.71 -21.58
CA SER A 255 -19.45 -18.11 -20.55
C SER A 255 -19.78 -16.63 -20.32
N LEU A 256 -20.05 -15.87 -21.38
CA LEU A 256 -20.51 -14.48 -21.30
C LEU A 256 -21.86 -14.39 -20.57
N ALA A 257 -22.83 -15.24 -20.95
CA ALA A 257 -24.13 -15.26 -20.31
C ALA A 257 -24.01 -15.58 -18.81
N LEU A 258 -23.23 -16.60 -18.44
CA LEU A 258 -22.99 -16.97 -17.04
C LEU A 258 -22.31 -15.85 -16.25
N LEU A 259 -21.33 -15.16 -16.84
CA LEU A 259 -20.66 -14.01 -16.22
C LEU A 259 -21.62 -12.86 -15.94
N VAL A 260 -22.44 -12.48 -16.92
CA VAL A 260 -23.40 -11.38 -16.79
C VAL A 260 -24.46 -11.73 -15.75
N VAL A 261 -25.01 -12.95 -15.81
CA VAL A 261 -26.00 -13.44 -14.83
C VAL A 261 -25.40 -13.48 -13.43
N THR A 262 -24.16 -13.94 -13.28
CA THR A 262 -23.48 -13.97 -11.97
C THR A 262 -23.24 -12.57 -11.41
N ALA A 263 -22.74 -11.63 -12.22
CA ALA A 263 -22.55 -10.25 -11.80
C ALA A 263 -23.88 -9.58 -11.42
N ALA A 264 -24.93 -9.79 -12.21
CA ALA A 264 -26.27 -9.29 -11.92
C ALA A 264 -26.82 -9.91 -10.61
N THR A 265 -26.65 -11.22 -10.42
CA THR A 265 -27.11 -11.93 -9.22
C THR A 265 -26.39 -11.45 -7.96
N LEU A 266 -25.08 -11.25 -8.02
CA LEU A 266 -24.30 -10.69 -6.91
C LEU A 266 -24.72 -9.25 -6.61
N PHE A 267 -24.96 -8.42 -7.63
CA PHE A 267 -25.42 -7.05 -7.44
C PHE A 267 -26.82 -6.99 -6.82
N VAL A 268 -27.77 -7.78 -7.33
CA VAL A 268 -29.14 -7.86 -6.79
C VAL A 268 -29.13 -8.46 -5.38
N GLY A 269 -28.35 -9.52 -5.14
CA GLY A 269 -28.16 -10.11 -3.82
C GLY A 269 -27.61 -9.10 -2.82
N ALA A 270 -26.62 -8.30 -3.22
CA ALA A 270 -26.07 -7.22 -2.41
C ALA A 270 -27.13 -6.15 -2.08
N GLN A 271 -27.97 -5.81 -3.07
CA GLN A 271 -29.05 -4.85 -2.92
C GLN A 271 -30.14 -5.32 -1.93
N LEU A 272 -30.46 -6.62 -1.94
CA LEU A 272 -31.39 -7.25 -1.00
C LEU A 272 -30.79 -7.35 0.41
N ALA A 273 -29.52 -7.75 0.50
CA ALA A 273 -28.76 -7.79 1.76
C ALA A 273 -28.69 -6.40 2.41
N PHE A 274 -28.52 -5.34 1.62
CA PHE A 274 -28.54 -3.97 2.13
C PHE A 274 -29.89 -3.61 2.74
N GLY A 275 -31.01 -3.88 2.06
CA GLY A 275 -32.33 -3.53 2.57
C GLY A 275 -32.65 -4.17 3.95
N THR A 276 -32.14 -5.38 4.19
CA THR A 276 -32.44 -6.17 5.39
C THR A 276 -31.38 -6.01 6.49
N ILE A 277 -30.10 -6.08 6.16
CA ILE A 277 -29.00 -6.14 7.13
C ILE A 277 -28.51 -4.76 7.52
N PHE A 278 -28.54 -3.78 6.59
CA PHE A 278 -27.89 -2.49 6.78
C PHE A 278 -28.37 -1.75 8.03
N ARG A 279 -29.68 -1.67 8.27
CA ARG A 279 -30.23 -0.95 9.43
C ARG A 279 -29.70 -1.49 10.75
N ALA A 280 -29.66 -2.82 10.87
CA ALA A 280 -29.17 -3.51 12.07
C ALA A 280 -27.65 -3.40 12.25
N SER A 281 -26.89 -3.37 11.16
CA SER A 281 -25.43 -3.21 11.19
C SER A 281 -25.01 -1.75 11.41
N TRP A 282 -25.72 -0.78 10.82
CA TRP A 282 -25.45 0.65 10.92
C TRP A 282 -25.53 1.15 12.36
N GLY A 283 -26.64 0.85 13.05
CA GLY A 283 -26.82 1.23 14.44
C GLY A 283 -25.74 0.65 15.35
N ARG A 284 -25.33 -0.60 15.10
CA ARG A 284 -24.22 -1.24 15.84
C ARG A 284 -22.87 -0.59 15.55
N VAL A 285 -22.51 -0.35 14.30
CA VAL A 285 -21.17 0.20 13.99
C VAL A 285 -21.01 1.64 14.46
N ARG A 286 -22.04 2.47 14.35
CA ARG A 286 -22.00 3.90 14.74
C ARG A 286 -22.22 4.13 16.22
N PHE A 287 -23.16 3.41 16.84
CA PHE A 287 -23.53 3.61 18.24
C PHE A 287 -22.94 2.56 19.19
N SER A 288 -22.10 1.61 18.72
CA SER A 288 -21.29 0.75 19.61
C SER A 288 -20.09 1.48 20.23
N ALA A 289 -20.27 2.76 20.57
CA ALA A 289 -19.55 3.33 21.70
C ALA A 289 -20.30 2.88 22.97
N SER A 290 -19.69 1.95 23.73
CA SER A 290 -19.93 1.67 25.17
C SER A 290 -20.86 0.54 25.66
N SER A 291 -21.64 -0.19 24.85
CA SER A 291 -22.64 -1.13 25.43
C SER A 291 -22.15 -2.57 25.76
N GLY A 292 -20.92 -2.96 25.42
CA GLY A 292 -20.41 -4.30 25.72
C GLY A 292 -19.46 -4.32 26.90
N SER A 293 -19.93 -4.79 28.07
CA SER A 293 -19.16 -5.20 29.25
C SER A 293 -17.69 -5.46 28.93
N ALA A 294 -16.85 -4.45 29.18
CA ALA A 294 -15.43 -4.66 29.26
C ALA A 294 -15.23 -5.58 30.47
N ARG A 295 -15.15 -6.89 30.24
CA ARG A 295 -14.20 -7.74 30.96
C ARG A 295 -12.85 -7.08 30.69
N ARG A 296 -12.55 -6.04 31.48
CA ARG A 296 -11.27 -5.37 31.52
C ARG A 296 -10.32 -6.47 31.92
N LEU A 297 -9.71 -7.14 30.93
CA LEU A 297 -8.43 -7.76 31.16
C LEU A 297 -7.55 -6.57 31.52
N LYS A 298 -7.47 -6.28 32.82
CA LYS A 298 -6.56 -5.30 33.39
C LYS A 298 -5.19 -5.91 33.15
N TRP A 299 -4.65 -5.72 31.96
CA TRP A 299 -3.21 -5.76 31.75
C TRP A 299 -2.68 -4.64 32.64
N ARG A 300 -2.40 -5.00 33.90
CA ARG A 300 -1.66 -4.17 34.84
C ARG A 300 -0.24 -4.14 34.28
N LEU A 301 -0.03 -3.33 33.25
CA LEU A 301 1.30 -2.84 32.95
C LEU A 301 1.80 -2.24 34.25
N PRO A 302 2.99 -2.63 34.74
CA PRO A 302 3.52 -2.08 35.97
C PRO A 302 3.46 -0.57 35.86
N ALA A 303 2.76 0.05 36.82
CA ALA A 303 2.72 1.48 36.94
C ALA A 303 4.12 1.91 37.35
N ILE A 304 4.99 2.11 36.37
CA ILE A 304 6.20 2.91 36.54
C ILE A 304 5.67 4.33 36.73
N VAL A 305 5.26 4.64 37.96
CA VAL A 305 4.98 5.99 38.47
C VAL A 305 6.35 6.63 38.74
N ALA A 306 7.14 6.75 37.69
CA ALA A 306 8.18 7.75 37.65
C ALA A 306 7.52 9.01 37.09
N ASP A 307 7.96 10.18 37.54
CA ASP A 307 7.51 11.46 37.01
C ASP A 307 7.95 11.57 35.54
N LYS A 308 7.12 11.04 34.63
CA LYS A 308 7.49 10.92 33.22
C LYS A 308 7.40 12.30 32.62
N GLY A 309 8.54 12.86 32.23
CA GLY A 309 8.58 14.11 31.49
C GLY A 309 7.60 14.12 30.30
N PRO A 310 7.13 15.29 29.86
CA PRO A 310 5.98 15.44 28.96
C PRO A 310 6.13 14.66 27.64
N VAL A 311 7.37 14.53 27.13
CA VAL A 311 7.69 13.76 25.92
C VAL A 311 7.37 12.27 26.10
N LEU A 312 7.79 11.67 27.22
CA LEU A 312 7.59 10.24 27.47
C LEU A 312 6.12 9.91 27.74
N ALA A 313 5.37 10.83 28.34
CA ALA A 313 3.93 10.69 28.53
C ALA A 313 3.19 10.63 27.18
N ILE A 314 3.56 11.49 26.21
CA ILE A 314 3.00 11.48 24.85
C ILE A 314 3.37 10.18 24.12
N VAL A 315 4.63 9.73 24.21
CA VAL A 315 5.06 8.45 23.60
C VAL A 315 4.27 7.27 24.18
N GLN A 316 4.11 7.23 25.51
CA GLN A 316 3.35 6.17 26.17
C GLN A 316 1.87 6.18 25.76
N LYS A 317 1.29 7.37 25.57
CA LYS A 317 -0.07 7.52 25.03
C LYS A 317 -0.17 6.91 23.64
N ASP A 318 0.76 7.24 22.75
CA ASP A 318 0.77 6.74 21.38
C ASP A 318 0.87 5.21 21.34
N TRP A 319 1.75 4.61 22.15
CA TRP A 319 1.89 3.16 22.21
C TRP A 319 0.64 2.45 22.74
N ARG A 320 0.01 3.02 23.79
CA ARG A 320 -1.27 2.50 24.29
C ARG A 320 -2.37 2.64 23.24
N THR A 321 -2.35 3.70 22.45
CA THR A 321 -3.31 3.94 21.36
C THR A 321 -3.07 2.95 20.22
N LEU A 322 -1.83 2.68 19.83
CA LEU A 322 -1.47 1.68 18.84
C LEU A 322 -2.02 0.29 19.20
N ILE A 323 -1.91 -0.12 20.47
CA ILE A 323 -2.40 -1.42 20.93
C ILE A 323 -3.94 -1.43 21.02
N ARG A 324 -4.54 -0.33 21.49
CA ARG A 324 -5.99 -0.21 21.75
C ARG A 324 -6.81 0.02 20.49
N ASP A 325 -6.29 0.76 19.51
CA ASP A 325 -6.99 1.11 18.27
C ASP A 325 -6.67 0.07 17.18
N PRO A 326 -7.64 -0.80 16.80
CA PRO A 326 -7.45 -1.80 15.77
C PRO A 326 -7.09 -1.19 14.42
N ARG A 327 -7.48 0.06 14.11
CA ARG A 327 -7.18 0.72 12.83
C ARG A 327 -5.69 1.06 12.73
N TRP A 328 -5.11 1.57 13.80
CA TRP A 328 -3.68 1.88 13.83
C TRP A 328 -2.85 0.60 13.85
N ARG A 329 -3.22 -0.35 14.73
CA ARG A 329 -2.56 -1.65 14.81
C ARG A 329 -2.52 -2.36 13.46
N THR A 330 -3.66 -2.43 12.78
CA THR A 330 -3.73 -3.08 11.48
C THR A 330 -2.93 -2.33 10.44
N GLY A 331 -2.97 -0.99 10.41
CA GLY A 331 -2.08 -0.18 9.56
C GLY A 331 -0.58 -0.50 9.76
N ALA A 332 -0.16 -0.69 11.02
CA ALA A 332 1.20 -1.10 11.36
C ALA A 332 1.54 -2.52 10.89
N ILE A 333 0.66 -3.49 11.15
CA ILE A 333 0.84 -4.88 10.69
C ILE A 333 0.87 -4.96 9.16
N ILE A 334 0.01 -4.19 8.49
CA ILE A 334 0.01 -4.10 7.03
C ILE A 334 1.34 -3.55 6.53
N SER A 335 1.84 -2.47 7.12
CA SER A 335 3.13 -1.91 6.71
C SER A 335 4.26 -2.94 6.91
N LEU A 336 4.20 -3.72 7.98
CA LEU A 336 5.18 -4.78 8.28
C LEU A 336 5.10 -5.95 7.29
N VAL A 337 3.96 -6.60 7.20
CA VAL A 337 3.78 -7.83 6.40
C VAL A 337 3.86 -7.50 4.92
N ALA A 338 3.25 -6.40 4.52
CA ALA A 338 2.92 -6.19 3.14
C ALA A 338 3.94 -5.30 2.40
N LEU A 339 4.83 -4.64 3.15
CA LEU A 339 5.99 -3.97 2.56
C LEU A 339 7.30 -4.60 3.03
N GLY A 340 7.32 -5.21 4.22
CA GLY A 340 8.54 -5.79 4.77
C GLY A 340 8.84 -7.24 4.42
N LEU A 341 7.83 -8.11 4.37
CA LEU A 341 8.00 -9.49 3.91
C LEU A 341 8.53 -9.61 2.47
N PRO A 342 8.06 -8.83 1.47
CA PRO A 342 8.61 -8.93 0.11
C PRO A 342 10.02 -8.40 0.02
N ALA A 343 10.35 -7.37 0.78
CA ALA A 343 11.73 -6.91 0.89
C ALA A 343 12.65 -8.03 1.40
N MET A 344 12.17 -8.87 2.32
CA MET A 344 12.93 -10.02 2.79
C MET A 344 12.96 -11.17 1.77
N LEU A 345 11.86 -11.41 1.05
CA LEU A 345 11.79 -12.48 0.05
C LEU A 345 12.55 -12.16 -1.24
N LEU A 346 12.50 -10.91 -1.71
CA LEU A 346 13.25 -10.41 -2.89
C LEU A 346 14.75 -10.67 -2.77
N PHE A 347 15.26 -10.54 -1.54
CA PHE A 347 16.66 -10.69 -1.21
C PHE A 347 16.91 -11.97 -0.41
N ALA A 348 15.94 -12.89 -0.37
CA ALA A 348 16.13 -14.22 0.22
C ALA A 348 16.98 -15.12 -0.69
N GLY A 349 17.07 -14.81 -1.99
CA GLY A 349 18.07 -15.43 -2.85
C GLY A 349 19.47 -14.98 -2.45
N ASP A 350 20.46 -15.86 -2.63
CA ASP A 350 21.86 -15.53 -2.43
C ASP A 350 22.56 -15.36 -3.80
N PRO A 351 22.27 -14.27 -4.54
CA PRO A 351 22.82 -14.07 -5.89
C PRO A 351 24.35 -13.95 -5.88
N LEU A 352 24.93 -13.72 -4.70
CA LEU A 352 26.36 -13.55 -4.47
C LEU A 352 26.93 -14.71 -3.65
N ALA A 353 26.34 -15.91 -3.76
CA ALA A 353 26.79 -17.07 -3.00
C ALA A 353 28.27 -17.43 -3.21
N ARG A 354 28.83 -17.02 -4.37
CA ARG A 354 30.24 -17.22 -4.76
C ARG A 354 31.13 -15.99 -4.48
N ALA A 355 30.57 -14.89 -4.00
CA ALA A 355 31.34 -13.70 -3.66
C ALA A 355 32.06 -13.87 -2.33
N GLY A 356 33.06 -13.02 -2.08
CA GLY A 356 33.72 -12.93 -0.78
C GLY A 356 32.73 -12.65 0.36
N HIS A 357 33.06 -13.11 1.56
CA HIS A 357 32.22 -13.01 2.76
C HIS A 357 31.69 -11.59 2.99
N ILE A 358 32.57 -10.60 2.99
CA ILE A 358 32.21 -9.19 3.26
C ILE A 358 31.23 -8.66 2.20
N THR A 359 31.44 -8.99 0.92
CA THR A 359 30.52 -8.60 -0.18
C THR A 359 29.15 -9.24 0.02
N ARG A 360 29.12 -10.54 0.33
CA ARG A 360 27.88 -11.28 0.55
C ARG A 360 27.08 -10.70 1.72
N PHE A 361 27.76 -10.37 2.82
CA PHE A 361 27.15 -9.76 4.00
C PHE A 361 26.50 -8.41 3.65
N TRP A 362 27.25 -7.45 3.09
CA TRP A 362 26.72 -6.10 2.87
C TRP A 362 25.63 -6.04 1.78
N PHE A 363 25.73 -6.85 0.74
CA PHE A 363 24.66 -6.95 -0.26
C PHE A 363 23.41 -7.65 0.30
N GLY A 364 23.59 -8.66 1.17
CA GLY A 364 22.50 -9.29 1.91
C GLY A 364 21.73 -8.33 2.83
N MET A 365 22.36 -7.23 3.24
CA MET A 365 21.76 -6.20 4.10
C MET A 365 20.94 -5.14 3.36
N LEU A 366 20.96 -5.09 2.02
CA LEU A 366 20.18 -4.12 1.23
C LEU A 366 18.67 -4.04 1.53
N PRO A 367 17.98 -5.12 1.98
CA PRO A 367 16.58 -5.03 2.42
C PRO A 367 16.37 -4.09 3.61
N VAL A 368 17.32 -4.01 4.54
CA VAL A 368 17.17 -3.29 5.81
C VAL A 368 16.94 -1.79 5.58
N PRO A 369 17.77 -1.10 4.76
CA PRO A 369 17.48 0.26 4.33
C PRO A 369 16.04 0.43 3.79
N TYR A 370 15.59 -0.47 2.92
CA TYR A 370 14.27 -0.37 2.29
C TYR A 370 13.14 -0.56 3.31
N LEU A 371 13.30 -1.47 4.28
CA LEU A 371 12.38 -1.59 5.42
C LEU A 371 12.28 -0.31 6.25
N ALA A 372 13.43 0.31 6.54
CA ALA A 372 13.48 1.55 7.30
C ALA A 372 12.69 2.66 6.59
N PHE A 373 12.86 2.79 5.27
CA PHE A 373 12.09 3.71 4.43
C PHE A 373 10.58 3.44 4.49
N LEU A 374 10.15 2.20 4.25
CA LEU A 374 8.73 1.86 4.14
C LEU A 374 7.99 2.00 5.47
N ILE A 375 8.54 1.42 6.54
CA ILE A 375 7.88 1.44 7.85
C ILE A 375 8.04 2.83 8.46
N GLY A 376 9.19 3.47 8.31
CA GLY A 376 9.46 4.82 8.79
C GLY A 376 8.52 5.86 8.19
N SER A 377 8.35 5.85 6.87
CA SER A 377 7.46 6.79 6.16
C SER A 377 6.00 6.65 6.55
N GLN A 378 5.51 5.42 6.79
CA GLN A 378 4.12 5.17 7.18
C GLN A 378 3.86 5.46 8.66
N GLN A 379 4.71 4.92 9.55
CA GLN A 379 4.48 5.03 11.00
C GLN A 379 4.75 6.44 11.52
N GLY A 380 5.79 7.11 11.03
CA GLY A 380 6.07 8.49 11.44
C GLY A 380 4.98 9.47 10.99
N ALA A 381 4.40 9.28 9.81
CA ALA A 381 3.28 10.12 9.37
C ALA A 381 2.00 9.85 10.19
N ALA A 382 1.76 8.59 10.54
CA ALA A 382 0.60 8.18 11.33
C ALA A 382 0.62 8.77 12.75
N THR A 383 1.76 8.81 13.44
CA THR A 383 1.81 9.30 14.84
C THR A 383 1.31 10.73 15.00
N LEU A 384 1.56 11.59 13.99
CA LEU A 384 1.04 12.96 13.97
C LEU A 384 -0.39 13.03 13.43
N ALA A 385 -0.70 12.30 12.35
CA ALA A 385 -2.03 12.32 11.73
C ALA A 385 -3.14 11.86 12.70
N TYR A 386 -2.85 10.89 13.57
CA TYR A 386 -3.82 10.36 14.52
C TYR A 386 -4.27 11.37 15.59
N GLU A 387 -3.52 12.44 15.85
CA GLU A 387 -3.96 13.50 16.77
C GLU A 387 -5.23 14.22 16.29
N GLY A 388 -5.29 14.56 15.01
CA GLY A 388 -6.41 15.32 14.45
C GLY A 388 -6.68 16.61 15.24
N ARG A 389 -7.96 16.86 15.52
CA ARG A 389 -8.41 18.03 16.29
C ARG A 389 -7.83 18.11 17.71
N ASN A 390 -7.40 16.98 18.28
CA ASN A 390 -6.76 16.97 19.62
C ASN A 390 -5.40 17.68 19.62
N LEU A 391 -4.82 17.98 18.45
CA LEU A 391 -3.63 18.82 18.35
C LEU A 391 -3.85 20.21 18.97
N ALA A 392 -5.07 20.76 18.89
CA ALA A 392 -5.41 22.03 19.54
C ALA A 392 -5.22 21.95 21.06
N LEU A 393 -5.61 20.83 21.68
CA LEU A 393 -5.42 20.58 23.11
C LEU A 393 -3.94 20.43 23.47
N LEU A 394 -3.16 19.72 22.63
CA LEU A 394 -1.72 19.58 22.84
C LEU A 394 -0.98 20.92 22.75
N ARG A 395 -1.47 21.85 21.92
CA ARG A 395 -0.92 23.21 21.82
C ARG A 395 -1.25 24.09 23.02
N ALA A 396 -2.42 23.90 23.62
CA ALA A 396 -2.80 24.60 24.84
C ALA A 396 -2.04 24.09 26.08
N ALA A 397 -1.47 22.88 26.01
CA ALA A 397 -0.64 22.35 27.07
C ALA A 397 0.67 23.16 27.21
N PRO A 398 1.26 23.26 28.42
CA PRO A 398 2.54 23.94 28.65
C PRO A 398 3.74 23.11 28.14
N VAL A 399 3.64 22.60 26.92
CA VAL A 399 4.65 21.77 26.26
C VAL A 399 4.97 22.41 24.91
N GLY A 400 6.20 22.85 24.71
CA GLY A 400 6.62 23.44 23.44
C GLY A 400 6.40 22.50 22.25
N LEU A 401 5.99 23.06 21.11
CA LEU A 401 5.68 22.31 19.88
C LEU A 401 6.83 21.40 19.42
N THR A 402 8.07 21.85 19.58
CA THR A 402 9.26 21.05 19.29
C THR A 402 9.32 19.76 20.10
N ARG A 403 8.96 19.82 21.40
CA ARG A 403 8.92 18.64 22.28
C ARG A 403 7.78 17.69 21.89
N ILE A 404 6.65 18.24 21.46
CA ILE A 404 5.52 17.46 20.95
C ILE A 404 5.94 16.69 19.71
N LEU A 405 6.55 17.34 18.72
CA LEU A 405 6.98 16.68 17.50
C LEU A 405 8.08 15.64 17.75
N TRP A 406 9.04 15.91 18.63
CA TRP A 406 10.02 14.89 19.03
C TRP A 406 9.37 13.69 19.70
N ALA A 407 8.35 13.91 20.55
CA ALA A 407 7.57 12.80 21.10
C ALA A 407 6.90 11.97 19.99
N LYS A 408 6.42 12.61 18.93
CA LYS A 408 5.81 11.93 17.77
C LYS A 408 6.82 11.15 16.92
N VAL A 409 8.02 11.68 16.76
CA VAL A 409 9.14 10.96 16.14
C VAL A 409 9.48 9.73 16.96
N LEU A 410 9.68 9.89 18.28
CA LEU A 410 10.03 8.78 19.17
C LEU A 410 8.96 7.68 19.22
N GLY A 411 7.68 8.06 19.22
CA GLY A 411 6.56 7.12 19.20
C GLY A 411 6.55 6.22 17.96
N GLY A 412 6.91 6.76 16.79
CA GLY A 412 7.02 5.97 15.55
C GLY A 412 8.37 5.25 15.43
N LEU A 413 9.46 5.91 15.83
CA LEU A 413 10.82 5.43 15.74
C LEU A 413 11.03 4.12 16.51
N ALA A 414 10.44 3.98 17.69
CA ALA A 414 10.55 2.75 18.48
C ALA A 414 10.11 1.51 17.69
N LEU A 415 8.97 1.59 16.98
CA LEU A 415 8.48 0.49 16.15
C LEU A 415 9.37 0.25 14.93
N VAL A 416 9.84 1.32 14.29
CA VAL A 416 10.68 1.22 13.08
C VAL A 416 12.02 0.59 13.41
N VAL A 417 12.67 1.06 14.49
CA VAL A 417 13.94 0.51 14.99
C VAL A 417 13.77 -0.96 15.39
N LEU A 418 12.70 -1.31 16.11
CA LEU A 418 12.44 -2.70 16.48
C LEU A 418 12.41 -3.61 15.26
N VAL A 419 11.71 -3.20 14.20
CA VAL A 419 11.58 -4.01 12.98
C VAL A 419 12.89 -4.07 12.20
N THR A 420 13.55 -2.92 12.00
CA THR A 420 14.80 -2.89 11.23
C THR A 420 15.92 -3.62 11.96
N TRP A 421 15.98 -3.56 13.29
CA TRP A 421 16.93 -4.34 14.08
C TRP A 421 16.65 -5.83 14.00
N ALA A 422 15.39 -6.26 14.16
CA ALA A 422 15.04 -7.67 14.01
C ALA A 422 15.42 -8.22 12.63
N ALA A 423 15.18 -7.45 11.58
CA ALA A 423 15.61 -7.78 10.22
C ALA A 423 17.13 -7.82 10.06
N THR A 424 17.84 -6.81 10.58
CA THR A 424 19.31 -6.73 10.52
C THR A 424 19.96 -7.90 11.23
N LEU A 425 19.49 -8.23 12.43
CA LEU A 425 19.98 -9.38 13.19
C LEU A 425 19.68 -10.70 12.46
N SER A 426 18.45 -10.87 11.98
CA SER A 426 18.06 -12.08 11.23
C SER A 426 18.92 -12.29 9.98
N LEU A 427 19.19 -11.23 9.23
CA LEU A 427 20.06 -11.28 8.05
C LEU A 427 21.53 -11.45 8.44
N GLY A 428 21.97 -10.85 9.53
CA GLY A 428 23.34 -10.96 10.04
C GLY A 428 23.67 -12.40 10.41
N PHE A 429 22.77 -13.07 11.13
CA PHE A 429 22.90 -14.50 11.41
C PHE A 429 22.86 -15.35 10.14
N ARG A 430 21.97 -15.02 9.19
CA ARG A 430 21.84 -15.77 7.93
C ARG A 430 23.09 -15.69 7.05
N HIS A 431 23.75 -14.54 7.02
CA HIS A 431 24.93 -14.30 6.19
C HIS A 431 26.25 -14.50 6.95
N ASN A 432 26.22 -15.09 8.14
CA ASN A 432 27.39 -15.31 9.01
C ASN A 432 28.22 -14.03 9.24
N GLY A 433 27.54 -12.91 9.48
CA GLY A 433 28.19 -11.61 9.70
C GLY A 433 29.03 -11.58 10.97
N GLU A 434 30.17 -10.91 10.90
CA GLU A 434 31.00 -10.71 12.09
C GLU A 434 30.29 -9.76 13.09
N PRO A 435 30.61 -9.81 14.39
CA PRO A 435 30.00 -8.93 15.39
C PRO A 435 30.18 -7.44 15.07
N LEU A 436 31.34 -7.05 14.54
CA LEU A 436 31.63 -5.67 14.15
C LEU A 436 30.80 -5.23 12.94
N GLU A 437 30.68 -6.08 11.92
CA GLU A 437 29.87 -5.82 10.74
C GLU A 437 28.38 -5.71 11.08
N THR A 438 27.89 -6.61 11.94
CA THR A 438 26.52 -6.59 12.44
C THR A 438 26.25 -5.33 13.28
N GLY A 439 27.21 -4.93 14.12
CA GLY A 439 27.13 -3.67 14.87
C GLY A 439 27.06 -2.44 13.96
N ALA A 440 27.90 -2.38 12.92
CA ALA A 440 27.88 -1.32 11.92
C ALA A 440 26.55 -1.29 11.13
N ALA A 441 26.03 -2.46 10.76
CA ALA A 441 24.74 -2.59 10.09
C ALA A 441 23.58 -2.10 10.98
N LEU A 442 23.60 -2.39 12.29
CA LEU A 442 22.60 -1.89 13.24
C LEU A 442 22.65 -0.37 13.40
N LEU A 443 23.84 0.22 13.44
CA LEU A 443 24.01 1.68 13.47
C LEU A 443 23.47 2.32 12.19
N ALA A 444 23.80 1.76 11.02
CA ALA A 444 23.28 2.22 9.74
C ALA A 444 21.74 2.08 9.67
N ALA A 445 21.19 0.96 10.12
CA ALA A 445 19.75 0.72 10.18
C ALA A 445 19.04 1.75 11.09
N THR A 446 19.66 2.11 12.21
CA THR A 446 19.14 3.12 13.15
C THR A 446 19.15 4.50 12.52
N TRP A 447 20.25 4.89 11.86
CA TRP A 447 20.35 6.16 11.13
C TRP A 447 19.26 6.30 10.08
N LEU A 448 19.05 5.24 9.29
CA LEU A 448 18.03 5.22 8.25
C LEU A 448 16.61 5.26 8.83
N ALA A 449 16.36 4.56 9.95
CA ALA A 449 15.09 4.60 10.66
C ALA A 449 14.78 6.01 11.20
N VAL A 450 15.78 6.70 11.76
CA VAL A 450 15.65 8.08 12.25
C VAL A 450 15.32 9.03 11.10
N GLY A 451 16.06 8.99 9.99
CA GLY A 451 15.80 9.89 8.87
C GLY A 451 14.46 9.63 8.19
N ALA A 452 14.07 8.36 8.01
CA ALA A 452 12.77 8.00 7.44
C ALA A 452 11.60 8.47 8.31
N THR A 453 11.68 8.31 9.63
CA THR A 453 10.64 8.77 10.57
C THR A 453 10.57 10.28 10.68
N LEU A 454 11.71 10.97 10.68
CA LEU A 454 11.76 12.44 10.66
C LEU A 454 11.15 13.00 9.38
N ALA A 455 11.51 12.46 8.21
CA ALA A 455 10.92 12.84 6.93
C ALA A 455 9.39 12.64 6.92
N ALA A 456 8.92 11.55 7.54
CA ALA A 456 7.50 11.24 7.66
C ALA A 456 6.73 12.24 8.52
N VAL A 457 7.24 12.53 9.72
CA VAL A 457 6.63 13.50 10.64
C VAL A 457 6.68 14.91 10.04
N ALA A 458 7.79 15.29 9.40
CA ALA A 458 7.92 16.58 8.74
C ALA A 458 6.92 16.73 7.58
N GLY A 459 6.82 15.72 6.70
CA GLY A 459 5.86 15.73 5.60
C GLY A 459 4.40 15.75 6.09
N ALA A 460 4.08 15.01 7.15
CA ALA A 460 2.77 15.06 7.78
C ALA A 460 2.48 16.43 8.41
N ALA A 461 3.44 17.06 9.09
CA ALA A 461 3.28 18.39 9.68
C ALA A 461 2.98 19.45 8.59
N LEU A 462 3.62 19.35 7.43
CA LEU A 462 3.43 20.26 6.30
C LEU A 462 2.06 20.16 5.63
N THR A 463 1.42 19.00 5.66
CA THR A 463 0.33 18.70 4.72
C THR A 463 -0.92 18.07 5.35
N ALA A 464 -0.84 17.55 6.57
CA ALA A 464 -1.96 16.87 7.21
C ALA A 464 -3.16 17.82 7.38
N ASP A 465 -4.34 17.28 7.13
CA ASP A 465 -5.64 17.86 7.42
C ASP A 465 -6.15 17.28 8.74
N PHE A 466 -6.04 18.05 9.81
CA PHE A 466 -6.36 17.61 11.17
C PHE A 466 -7.87 17.55 11.44
N GLU A 467 -8.70 18.10 10.56
CA GLU A 467 -10.15 18.13 10.73
C GLU A 467 -10.85 16.88 10.23
N GLY A 468 -10.17 16.08 9.39
CA GLY A 468 -10.74 14.89 8.78
C GLY A 468 -11.14 13.79 9.79
N ASP A 469 -12.26 13.12 9.54
CA ASP A 469 -12.80 12.09 10.44
C ASP A 469 -11.95 10.80 10.46
N ASN A 470 -11.32 10.46 9.34
CA ASN A 470 -10.52 9.25 9.23
C ASN A 470 -9.02 9.55 9.43
N PRO A 471 -8.39 9.13 10.55
CA PRO A 471 -7.00 9.45 10.85
C PRO A 471 -6.03 8.95 9.78
N GLN A 472 -6.34 7.85 9.09
CA GLN A 472 -5.49 7.28 8.03
C GLN A 472 -5.54 8.07 6.71
N ARG A 473 -6.53 8.94 6.53
CA ARG A 473 -6.70 9.76 5.32
C ARG A 473 -6.37 11.24 5.54
N ARG A 474 -5.97 11.61 6.77
CA ARG A 474 -5.60 12.99 7.12
C ARG A 474 -4.33 13.46 6.42
N VAL A 475 -3.41 12.54 6.14
CA VAL A 475 -2.30 12.81 5.22
C VAL A 475 -2.84 12.61 3.81
N GLY A 476 -3.22 13.71 3.15
CA GLY A 476 -3.70 13.67 1.77
C GLY A 476 -2.62 13.22 0.78
N CYS A 477 -2.99 13.00 -0.48
CA CYS A 477 -2.08 12.54 -1.54
C CYS A 477 -0.80 13.39 -1.65
N LEU A 478 -0.92 14.71 -1.59
CA LEU A 478 0.24 15.61 -1.60
C LEU A 478 1.14 15.43 -0.37
N GLY A 479 0.54 15.17 0.80
CA GLY A 479 1.31 14.85 2.00
C GLY A 479 2.07 13.56 1.87
N THR A 480 1.44 12.53 1.34
CA THR A 480 2.10 11.27 1.03
C THR A 480 3.24 11.49 0.03
N ILE A 481 3.05 12.29 -1.02
CA ILE A 481 4.10 12.61 -2.01
C ILE A 481 5.27 13.34 -1.34
N VAL A 482 5.00 14.39 -0.56
CA VAL A 482 6.07 15.16 0.11
C VAL A 482 6.85 14.26 1.08
N THR A 483 6.15 13.48 1.91
CA THR A 483 6.76 12.49 2.78
C THR A 483 7.59 11.48 1.97
N SER A 484 7.03 10.90 0.90
CA SER A 484 7.72 9.93 0.06
C SER A 484 8.94 10.52 -0.62
N VAL A 485 8.88 11.74 -1.16
CA VAL A 485 10.03 12.40 -1.81
C VAL A 485 11.13 12.67 -0.80
N LEU A 486 10.81 13.25 0.37
CA LEU A 486 11.79 13.49 1.43
C LEU A 486 12.45 12.18 1.89
N SER A 487 11.62 11.14 2.11
CA SER A 487 12.11 9.83 2.53
C SER A 487 12.92 9.12 1.42
N ILE A 488 12.54 9.20 0.14
CA ILE A 488 13.27 8.60 -0.99
C ILE A 488 14.61 9.30 -1.20
N VAL A 489 14.63 10.63 -1.23
CA VAL A 489 15.87 11.39 -1.44
C VAL A 489 16.87 11.07 -0.33
N PHE A 490 16.43 11.11 0.93
CA PHE A 490 17.26 10.72 2.07
C PHE A 490 17.72 9.27 2.00
N PHE A 491 16.81 8.35 1.69
CA PHE A 491 17.09 6.93 1.58
C PHE A 491 18.14 6.64 0.50
N VAL A 492 17.89 7.06 -0.74
CA VAL A 492 18.78 6.81 -1.89
C VAL A 492 20.15 7.44 -1.66
N SER A 493 20.21 8.68 -1.14
CA SER A 493 21.48 9.35 -0.91
C SER A 493 22.31 8.69 0.19
N ASN A 494 21.68 8.34 1.33
CA ASN A 494 22.41 7.79 2.48
C ASN A 494 22.76 6.31 2.27
N THR A 495 21.88 5.53 1.65
CA THR A 495 22.21 4.15 1.24
C THR A 495 23.26 4.15 0.13
N GLY A 496 23.17 5.07 -0.84
CA GLY A 496 24.19 5.22 -1.89
C GLY A 496 25.56 5.58 -1.32
N LEU A 497 25.60 6.52 -0.35
CA LEU A 497 26.83 6.86 0.38
C LEU A 497 27.39 5.65 1.15
N PHE A 498 26.52 4.88 1.81
CA PHE A 498 26.91 3.69 2.54
C PHE A 498 27.50 2.61 1.60
N VAL A 499 26.81 2.33 0.50
CA VAL A 499 27.28 1.39 -0.53
C VAL A 499 28.60 1.86 -1.13
N TRP A 500 28.74 3.16 -1.44
CA TRP A 500 29.98 3.72 -1.94
C TRP A 500 31.14 3.52 -0.95
N TRP A 501 30.89 3.76 0.33
CA TRP A 501 31.90 3.58 1.36
C TRP A 501 32.33 2.11 1.51
N VAL A 502 31.38 1.18 1.48
CA VAL A 502 31.67 -0.27 1.45
C VAL A 502 32.47 -0.64 0.20
N VAL A 503 32.08 -0.16 -0.99
CA VAL A 503 32.80 -0.40 -2.24
C VAL A 503 34.22 0.14 -2.15
N ARG A 504 34.44 1.32 -1.58
CA ARG A 504 35.76 1.96 -1.46
C ARG A 504 36.65 1.30 -0.41
N ALA A 505 36.08 0.89 0.72
CA ALA A 505 36.83 0.36 1.85
C ALA A 505 37.15 -1.13 1.70
N VAL A 506 36.29 -1.88 1.00
CA VAL A 506 36.36 -3.35 0.94
C VAL A 506 36.59 -3.87 -0.47
N LEU A 507 36.02 -3.23 -1.49
CA LEU A 507 36.08 -3.71 -2.87
C LEU A 507 37.14 -2.96 -3.68
N THR A 508 37.68 -3.61 -4.71
CA THR A 508 38.46 -2.90 -5.72
C THR A 508 37.52 -2.02 -6.53
N VAL A 509 37.72 -0.70 -6.45
CA VAL A 509 36.89 0.26 -7.19
C VAL A 509 36.94 -0.07 -8.68
N PRO A 510 35.78 -0.25 -9.35
CA PRO A 510 35.76 -0.55 -10.77
C PRO A 510 36.55 0.50 -11.57
N ARG A 511 37.42 0.05 -12.48
CA ARG A 511 38.24 0.91 -13.35
C ARG A 511 37.50 2.12 -13.97
N PRO A 512 36.25 2.01 -14.47
CA PRO A 512 35.54 3.16 -15.03
C PRO A 512 35.15 4.23 -13.99
N LEU A 513 35.09 3.90 -12.70
CA LEU A 513 34.74 4.82 -11.62
C LEU A 513 35.98 5.52 -11.03
N LEU A 514 37.19 5.01 -11.27
CA LEU A 514 38.45 5.58 -10.74
C LEU A 514 38.62 7.06 -11.14
N GLY A 515 38.27 7.45 -12.36
CA GLY A 515 38.35 8.84 -12.83
C GLY A 515 37.31 9.78 -12.21
N PHE A 516 36.19 9.25 -11.71
CA PHE A 516 35.13 10.02 -11.06
C PHE A 516 35.17 9.93 -9.53
N MET A 517 36.10 9.16 -8.95
CA MET A 517 36.25 8.99 -7.50
C MET A 517 36.23 10.29 -6.70
N PRO A 518 37.05 11.32 -7.02
CA PRO A 518 37.04 12.55 -6.24
C PRO A 518 35.69 13.28 -6.34
N PHE A 519 35.02 13.22 -7.50
CA PHE A 519 33.69 13.81 -7.64
C PHE A 519 32.66 13.07 -6.79
N ILE A 520 32.66 11.74 -6.80
CA ILE A 520 31.72 10.91 -6.03
C ILE A 520 31.96 11.07 -4.52
N ASP A 521 33.23 11.13 -4.09
CA ASP A 521 33.65 11.29 -2.69
C ASP A 521 33.14 12.60 -2.08
N TRP A 522 32.97 13.67 -2.88
CA TRP A 522 32.40 14.94 -2.40
C TRP A 522 30.90 15.06 -2.68
N ALA A 523 30.42 14.60 -3.84
CA ALA A 523 29.03 14.75 -4.26
C ALA A 523 28.07 13.90 -3.41
N LEU A 524 28.38 12.64 -3.13
CA LEU A 524 27.48 11.77 -2.36
C LEU A 524 27.26 12.26 -0.92
N PRO A 525 28.31 12.63 -0.14
CA PRO A 525 28.12 13.24 1.16
C PRO A 525 27.36 14.57 1.09
N ALA A 526 27.66 15.42 0.10
CA ALA A 526 26.96 16.69 -0.07
C ALA A 526 25.45 16.49 -0.34
N VAL A 527 25.09 15.53 -1.19
CA VAL A 527 23.68 15.18 -1.45
C VAL A 527 23.02 14.56 -0.21
N ALA A 528 23.72 13.69 0.52
CA ALA A 528 23.20 13.09 1.75
C ALA A 528 22.95 14.13 2.86
N LEU A 529 23.88 15.07 3.04
CA LEU A 529 23.72 16.21 3.95
C LEU A 529 22.61 17.16 3.46
N GLY A 530 22.51 17.39 2.15
CA GLY A 530 21.43 18.14 1.53
C GLY A 530 20.06 17.54 1.81
N ALA A 531 19.94 16.20 1.79
CA ALA A 531 18.72 15.49 2.14
C ALA A 531 18.33 15.69 3.63
N VAL A 532 19.30 15.63 4.54
CA VAL A 532 19.08 15.96 5.96
C VAL A 532 18.63 17.43 6.10
N GLY A 533 19.28 18.35 5.40
CA GLY A 533 18.91 19.76 5.35
C GLY A 533 17.48 19.98 4.86
N ALA A 534 17.06 19.27 3.81
CA ALA A 534 15.69 19.32 3.28
C ALA A 534 14.66 18.82 4.31
N ILE A 535 14.94 17.73 5.04
CA ILE A 535 14.09 17.24 6.13
C ILE A 535 13.99 18.29 7.24
N MET A 536 15.11 18.89 7.64
CA MET A 536 15.12 19.92 8.69
C MET A 536 14.41 21.20 8.28
N LEU A 537 14.51 21.59 7.01
CA LEU A 537 13.74 22.71 6.46
C LEU A 537 12.25 22.41 6.47
N ALA A 538 11.85 21.23 5.97
CA ALA A 538 10.47 20.75 5.99
C ALA A 538 9.91 20.70 7.43
N TRP A 539 10.73 20.26 8.38
CA TRP A 539 10.40 20.25 9.81
C TRP A 539 10.13 21.66 10.35
N ARG A 540 11.01 22.63 10.05
CA ARG A 540 10.85 24.04 10.47
C ARG A 540 9.58 24.67 9.91
N ILE A 541 9.33 24.50 8.61
CA ILE A 541 8.12 25.02 7.96
C ILE A 541 6.87 24.30 8.52
N GLY A 542 6.96 22.99 8.76
CA GLY A 542 5.90 22.20 9.39
C GLY A 542 5.55 22.72 10.79
N MET A 543 6.56 23.04 11.60
CA MET A 543 6.35 23.66 12.93
C MET A 543 5.62 25.01 12.83
N GLN A 544 6.03 25.89 11.92
CA GLN A 544 5.37 27.19 11.72
C GLN A 544 3.91 27.03 11.29
N ARG A 545 3.63 26.07 10.41
CA ARG A 545 2.27 25.73 10.01
C ARG A 545 1.44 25.21 11.19
N LEU A 546 2.01 24.30 11.98
CA LEU A 546 1.31 23.75 13.15
C LEU A 546 1.08 24.81 14.23
N ALA A 547 1.93 25.82 14.34
CA ALA A 547 1.77 26.95 15.26
C ALA A 547 0.69 27.95 14.82
N THR A 548 0.41 28.04 13.52
CA THR A 548 -0.63 28.94 12.94
C THR A 548 -1.93 28.21 12.63
N TRP A 549 -1.99 26.89 12.81
CA TRP A 549 -3.18 26.10 12.54
C TRP A 549 -4.29 26.39 13.56
N GLU A 550 -5.49 26.72 13.09
CA GLU A 550 -6.68 26.87 13.94
C GLU A 550 -7.71 25.81 13.50
N ALA A 551 -8.40 25.22 14.47
CA ALA A 551 -9.49 24.29 14.18
C ALA A 551 -10.70 25.10 13.72
N SER A 552 -11.15 24.87 12.48
CA SER A 552 -12.36 25.51 11.94
C SER A 552 -13.65 24.76 12.24
#